data_AF-A0A3A4AZK3-F1
#
_entry.id   AF-A0A3A4AZK3-F1
#
_cell.length_a   1.000
_cell.length_b   1.000
_cell.length_c   1.000
_cell.angle_alpha   90.00
_cell.angle_beta   90.00
_cell.angle_gamma   90.00
#
_symmetry.space_group_name_H-M   'P 1'
#
loop_
_entity.id
_entity.type
_entity.pdbx_description
1 polymer ?
#
loop_
_entity_poly.entity_id
_entity_poly.type
_entity_poly.pdbx_seq_one_letter_code
_entity_poly.pdbx_strand_id
1 'polypeptide(L)'
;MVRGELEREGIPPDAVSDAETVVAELAGNLELHGAPPYEMRVLRLGRIPAWCEVVDSDPDLGEIPRILARLGAPGPPDLLTESGRGLLLAHALTAGHCRAYRTRTVSRDTPAKAVAFSLPTAAGPRVLCPPLLDFGRRLLRFA
;
A
#
# COMPACT_ATOMS: atom_id res chain seq x y z
N MET A 1 1.78 11.71 -8.20
CA MET A 1 2.72 10.63 -7.80
C MET A 1 3.03 10.78 -6.32
N VAL A 2 3.29 9.68 -5.60
CA VAL A 2 3.50 9.68 -4.14
C VAL A 2 4.63 10.62 -3.69
N ARG A 3 5.72 10.71 -4.46
CA ARG A 3 6.87 11.60 -4.19
C ARG A 3 6.48 13.05 -3.97
N GLY A 4 5.78 13.66 -4.92
CA GLY A 4 5.42 15.08 -4.81
C GLY A 4 4.53 15.38 -3.60
N GLU A 5 3.73 14.41 -3.14
CA GLU A 5 2.96 14.55 -1.91
C GLU A 5 3.84 14.50 -0.67
N LEU A 6 4.82 13.60 -0.63
CA LEU A 6 5.75 13.47 0.51
C LEU A 6 6.75 14.63 0.57
N GLU A 7 7.28 15.08 -0.56
CA GLU A 7 8.20 16.23 -0.63
C GLU A 7 7.52 17.51 -0.11
N ARG A 8 6.23 17.71 -0.43
CA ARG A 8 5.45 18.84 0.08
C ARG A 8 5.24 18.81 1.59
N GLU A 9 5.27 17.63 2.20
CA GLU A 9 5.18 17.42 3.64
C GLU A 9 6.56 17.48 4.33
N GLY A 10 7.64 17.77 3.57
CA GLY A 10 8.99 17.88 4.11
C GLY A 10 9.62 16.54 4.49
N ILE A 11 9.17 15.44 3.89
CA ILE A 11 9.72 14.11 4.15
C ILE A 11 11.16 14.01 3.61
N PRO A 12 12.10 13.42 4.37
CA PRO A 12 13.48 13.23 3.91
C PRO A 12 13.58 12.43 2.60
N PRO A 13 14.53 12.76 1.69
CA PRO A 13 14.66 12.11 0.39
C PRO A 13 14.78 10.57 0.44
N ASP A 14 15.46 10.02 1.43
CA ASP A 14 15.63 8.56 1.58
C ASP A 14 14.28 7.89 1.88
N ALA A 15 13.48 8.48 2.78
CA ALA A 15 12.15 7.96 3.11
C ALA A 15 11.15 8.13 1.94
N VAL A 16 11.32 9.16 1.12
CA VAL A 16 10.57 9.31 -0.15
C VAL A 16 10.95 8.19 -1.12
N SER A 17 12.24 7.90 -1.25
CA SER A 17 12.75 6.85 -2.14
C SER A 17 12.29 5.47 -1.71
N ASP A 18 12.32 5.17 -0.40
CA ASP A 18 11.77 3.92 0.14
C ASP A 18 10.28 3.76 -0.20
N ALA A 19 9.49 4.84 -0.05
CA ALA A 19 8.07 4.80 -0.39
C ALA A 19 7.83 4.56 -1.89
N GLU A 20 8.65 5.14 -2.77
CA GLU A 20 8.60 4.87 -4.22
C GLU A 20 8.99 3.43 -4.56
N THR A 21 10.01 2.89 -3.92
CA THR A 21 10.38 1.47 -4.07
C THR A 21 9.20 0.58 -3.73
N VAL A 22 8.50 0.82 -2.62
CA VAL A 22 7.31 0.04 -2.27
C VAL A 22 6.20 0.19 -3.32
N VAL A 23 5.94 1.41 -3.83
CA VAL A 23 4.96 1.59 -4.92
C VAL A 23 5.34 0.79 -6.16
N ALA A 24 6.61 0.84 -6.57
CA ALA A 24 7.10 0.13 -7.76
C ALA A 24 6.94 -1.38 -7.63
N GLU A 25 7.30 -1.95 -6.47
CA GLU A 25 7.12 -3.38 -6.19
C GLU A 25 5.64 -3.79 -6.21
N LEU A 26 4.76 -2.98 -5.61
CA LEU A 26 3.33 -3.25 -5.61
C LEU A 26 2.70 -3.08 -7.00
N ALA A 27 3.16 -2.13 -7.80
CA ALA A 27 2.73 -1.96 -9.19
C ALA A 27 3.17 -3.15 -10.06
N GLY A 28 4.41 -3.63 -9.89
CA GLY A 28 4.89 -4.85 -10.56
C GLY A 28 4.04 -6.07 -10.19
N ASN A 29 3.63 -6.21 -8.93
CA ASN A 29 2.70 -7.26 -8.52
C ASN A 29 1.34 -7.13 -9.20
N LEU A 30 0.82 -5.91 -9.39
CA LEU A 30 -0.44 -5.69 -10.12
C LEU A 30 -0.30 -6.05 -11.59
N GLU A 31 0.81 -5.73 -12.23
CA GLU A 31 1.05 -6.07 -13.64
C GLU A 31 1.14 -7.59 -13.86
N LEU A 32 1.74 -8.31 -12.90
CA LEU A 32 1.92 -9.76 -12.98
C LEU A 32 0.68 -10.56 -12.55
N HIS A 33 -0.09 -10.06 -11.58
CA HIS A 33 -1.11 -10.85 -10.89
C HIS A 33 -2.49 -10.17 -10.77
N GLY A 34 -2.60 -8.87 -11.06
CA GLY A 34 -3.82 -8.10 -10.89
C GLY A 34 -4.79 -8.21 -12.05
N ALA A 35 -6.05 -7.81 -11.82
CA ALA A 35 -7.05 -7.66 -12.88
C ALA A 35 -7.40 -6.18 -13.12
N PRO A 36 -7.32 -5.66 -14.35
CA PRO A 36 -7.67 -4.26 -14.62
C PRO A 36 -9.17 -3.98 -14.44
N PRO A 37 -9.59 -2.72 -14.19
CA PRO A 37 -8.74 -1.53 -14.03
C PRO A 37 -7.94 -1.51 -12.72
N TYR A 38 -6.79 -0.83 -12.78
CA TYR A 38 -5.93 -0.55 -11.64
C TYR A 38 -6.17 0.86 -11.10
N GLU A 39 -6.12 1.04 -9.79
CA GLU A 39 -6.17 2.35 -9.15
C GLU A 39 -5.03 2.49 -8.14
N MET A 40 -4.39 3.66 -8.08
CA MET A 40 -3.48 4.02 -7.00
C MET A 40 -4.08 5.16 -6.22
N ARG A 41 -4.15 5.03 -4.90
CA ARG A 41 -4.84 5.99 -4.02
C ARG A 41 -3.93 6.35 -2.85
N VAL A 42 -3.86 7.64 -2.53
CA VAL A 42 -3.21 8.14 -1.31
C VAL A 42 -4.30 8.49 -0.32
N LEU A 43 -4.34 7.75 0.78
CA LEU A 43 -5.27 8.00 1.88
C LEU A 43 -4.64 8.98 2.85
N ARG A 44 -5.42 9.99 3.24
CA ARG A 44 -4.98 11.05 4.16
C ARG A 44 -5.68 10.93 5.50
N LEU A 45 -4.93 11.20 6.57
CA LEU A 45 -5.49 11.48 7.89
C LEU A 45 -5.46 13.00 8.10
N GLY A 46 -6.62 13.64 7.97
CA GLY A 46 -6.69 15.10 7.88
C GLY A 46 -5.95 15.60 6.63
N ARG A 47 -4.87 16.35 6.82
CA ARG A 47 -4.03 16.86 5.71
C ARG A 47 -2.84 15.95 5.37
N ILE A 48 -2.49 15.05 6.28
CA ILE A 48 -1.26 14.27 6.20
C ILE A 48 -1.49 13.03 5.32
N PRO A 49 -0.69 12.79 4.27
CA PRO A 49 -0.70 11.53 3.54
C PRO A 49 -0.24 10.41 4.47
N ALA A 50 -1.13 9.46 4.75
CA ALA A 50 -0.91 8.45 5.78
C ALA A 50 -0.70 7.06 5.18
N TRP A 51 -1.39 6.73 4.09
CA TRP A 51 -1.30 5.43 3.43
C TRP A 51 -1.31 5.58 1.92
N CYS A 52 -0.63 4.69 1.23
CA CYS A 52 -0.76 4.48 -0.21
C CYS A 52 -1.34 3.08 -0.43
N GLU A 53 -2.28 2.96 -1.35
CA GLU A 53 -2.85 1.69 -1.75
C GLU A 53 -2.84 1.55 -3.28
N VAL A 54 -2.53 0.34 -3.73
CA VAL A 54 -2.72 -0.08 -5.11
C VAL A 54 -3.89 -1.05 -5.14
N VAL A 55 -4.75 -0.92 -6.15
CA VAL A 55 -6.06 -1.55 -6.22
C VAL A 55 -6.19 -2.21 -7.57
N ASP A 56 -6.75 -3.41 -7.59
CA ASP A 56 -7.17 -4.08 -8.81
C ASP A 56 -8.58 -4.66 -8.65
N SER A 57 -9.19 -5.00 -9.78
CA SER A 57 -10.62 -5.34 -9.86
C SER A 57 -10.94 -6.80 -9.51
N ASP A 58 -9.94 -7.61 -9.17
CA ASP A 58 -10.18 -8.92 -8.59
C ASP A 58 -10.40 -8.77 -7.07
N PRO A 59 -11.59 -9.10 -6.53
CA PRO A 59 -11.86 -9.00 -5.09
C PRO A 59 -11.24 -10.13 -4.27
N ASP A 60 -10.61 -11.13 -4.89
CA ASP A 60 -9.96 -12.24 -4.19
C ASP A 60 -8.58 -11.83 -3.65
N LEU A 61 -8.45 -11.85 -2.31
CA LEU A 61 -7.19 -11.55 -1.63
C LEU A 61 -6.12 -12.63 -1.84
N GLY A 62 -6.52 -13.82 -2.29
CA GLY A 62 -5.61 -14.95 -2.49
C GLY A 62 -4.75 -15.23 -1.26
N GLU A 63 -3.46 -15.45 -1.47
CA GLU A 63 -2.50 -15.74 -0.41
C GLU A 63 -1.90 -14.50 0.27
N ILE A 64 -2.19 -13.29 -0.21
CA ILE A 64 -1.55 -12.05 0.27
C ILE A 64 -1.69 -11.87 1.79
N PRO A 65 -2.87 -12.00 2.41
CA PRO A 65 -3.00 -11.86 3.86
C PRO A 65 -2.16 -12.89 4.64
N ARG A 66 -2.07 -14.12 4.13
CA ARG A 66 -1.28 -15.20 4.74
C ARG A 66 0.22 -14.92 4.64
N ILE A 67 0.68 -14.39 3.50
CA ILE A 67 2.07 -13.99 3.29
C ILE A 67 2.44 -12.85 4.25
N LEU A 68 1.62 -11.80 4.31
CA LEU A 68 1.87 -10.67 5.22
C LEU A 68 1.88 -11.09 6.69
N ALA A 69 0.96 -11.98 7.10
CA ALA A 69 0.95 -12.52 8.46
C ALA A 69 2.22 -13.32 8.81
N ARG A 70 2.76 -14.08 7.84
CA ARG A 70 4.03 -14.81 8.02
C ARG A 70 5.23 -13.87 8.13
N LEU A 71 5.25 -12.79 7.36
CA LEU A 71 6.32 -11.78 7.41
C LEU A 71 6.39 -11.04 8.75
N GLY A 72 5.24 -10.87 9.42
CA GLY A 72 5.17 -10.28 10.76
C GLY A 72 5.46 -11.26 11.90
N ALA A 73 5.59 -12.57 11.63
CA ALA A 73 5.84 -13.59 12.64
C ALA A 73 7.35 -13.77 12.89
N PRO A 74 7.78 -14.13 14.13
CA PRO A 74 9.17 -14.48 14.40
C PRO A 74 9.57 -15.75 13.62
N GLY A 75 10.55 -15.65 12.72
CA GLY A 75 11.08 -16.78 11.95
C GLY A 75 11.98 -16.34 10.79
N PRO A 76 12.77 -17.25 10.20
CA PRO A 76 13.60 -16.92 9.04
C PRO A 76 12.72 -16.58 7.82
N PRO A 77 13.00 -15.48 7.10
CA PRO A 77 12.20 -15.02 5.96
C PRO A 77 12.32 -15.89 4.69
N ASP A 78 13.00 -17.04 4.79
CA ASP A 78 13.60 -17.80 3.68
C ASP A 78 12.64 -18.64 2.81
N LEU A 79 11.34 -18.36 2.80
CA LEU A 79 10.37 -19.22 2.10
C LEU A 79 9.43 -18.47 1.15
N LEU A 80 9.82 -17.27 0.69
CA LEU A 80 9.12 -16.65 -0.42
C LEU A 80 9.85 -17.02 -1.71
N THR A 81 9.15 -17.77 -2.57
CA THR A 81 9.48 -17.85 -4.00
C THR A 81 9.50 -16.43 -4.59
N GLU A 82 10.04 -16.24 -5.80
CA GLU A 82 10.12 -14.93 -6.46
C GLU A 82 8.81 -14.12 -6.37
N SER A 83 7.66 -14.81 -6.37
CA SER A 83 6.29 -14.30 -6.18
C SER A 83 5.94 -13.75 -4.77
N GLY A 84 6.91 -13.41 -3.93
CA GLY A 84 6.68 -12.76 -2.63
C GLY A 84 7.65 -11.63 -2.29
N ARG A 85 8.66 -11.38 -3.13
CA ARG A 85 9.72 -10.40 -2.86
C ARG A 85 9.18 -8.97 -2.71
N GLY A 86 8.21 -8.58 -3.54
CA GLY A 86 7.62 -7.25 -3.45
C GLY A 86 6.87 -7.01 -2.14
N LEU A 87 6.18 -8.03 -1.61
CA LEU A 87 5.51 -7.96 -0.30
C LEU A 87 6.51 -7.96 0.86
N LEU A 88 7.62 -8.71 0.74
CA LEU A 88 8.72 -8.69 1.69
C LEU A 88 9.37 -7.30 1.77
N LEU A 89 9.67 -6.69 0.63
CA LEU A 89 10.22 -5.32 0.57
C LEU A 89 9.25 -4.30 1.14
N ALA A 90 7.97 -4.38 0.75
CA ALA A 90 6.91 -3.54 1.31
C ALA A 90 6.84 -3.67 2.83
N HIS A 91 6.91 -4.90 3.37
CA HIS A 91 6.91 -5.14 4.81
C HIS A 91 8.16 -4.55 5.48
N ALA A 92 9.35 -4.79 4.95
CA ALA A 92 10.60 -4.32 5.53
C ALA A 92 10.69 -2.78 5.57
N LEU A 93 10.47 -2.12 4.42
CA LEU A 93 10.58 -0.66 4.29
C LEU A 93 9.49 0.10 5.06
N THR A 94 8.41 -0.59 5.43
CA THR A 94 7.28 0.00 6.16
C THR A 94 7.22 -0.44 7.61
N ALA A 95 8.25 -1.15 8.09
CA ALA A 95 8.29 -1.73 9.43
C ALA A 95 7.00 -2.52 9.77
N GLY A 96 6.54 -3.34 8.82
CA GLY A 96 5.33 -4.15 8.93
C GLY A 96 4.01 -3.41 8.75
N HIS A 97 4.03 -2.10 8.46
CA HIS A 97 2.81 -1.31 8.25
C HIS A 97 2.31 -1.45 6.80
N CYS A 98 1.96 -2.68 6.43
CA CYS A 98 1.31 -3.02 5.17
C CYS A 98 0.17 -4.02 5.39
N ARG A 99 -0.83 -4.03 4.51
CA ARG A 99 -1.98 -4.95 4.58
C ARG A 99 -2.62 -5.16 3.23
N ALA A 100 -3.43 -6.20 3.13
CA ALA A 100 -4.37 -6.39 2.03
C ALA A 100 -5.81 -6.45 2.55
N TYR A 101 -6.76 -5.89 1.80
CA TYR A 101 -8.17 -5.89 2.16
C TYR A 101 -9.07 -5.71 0.96
N ARG A 102 -10.32 -6.13 1.10
CA ARG A 102 -11.36 -5.88 0.08
C ARG A 102 -11.78 -4.43 0.11
N THR A 103 -11.99 -3.87 -1.08
CA THR A 103 -12.39 -2.49 -1.31
C THR A 103 -13.35 -2.42 -2.48
N ARG A 104 -13.57 -1.21 -3.01
CA ARG A 104 -14.28 -0.97 -4.26
C ARG A 104 -13.42 -0.09 -5.17
N THR A 105 -13.54 -0.30 -6.48
CA THR A 105 -13.00 0.64 -7.45
C THR A 105 -13.78 1.95 -7.38
N VAL A 106 -13.08 3.05 -7.60
CA VAL A 106 -13.64 4.41 -7.61
C VAL A 106 -14.29 4.72 -8.94
N SER A 107 -13.67 4.21 -10.01
CA SER A 107 -14.10 4.43 -11.38
C SER A 107 -15.46 3.79 -11.67
N ARG A 108 -15.72 2.58 -11.14
CA ARG A 108 -16.90 1.78 -11.48
C ARG A 108 -17.74 1.33 -10.28
N ASP A 109 -17.32 1.64 -9.06
CA ASP A 109 -17.96 1.15 -7.84
C ASP A 109 -18.14 -0.38 -7.84
N THR A 110 -17.12 -1.12 -8.28
CA THR A 110 -17.13 -2.59 -8.32
C THR A 110 -16.30 -3.17 -7.18
N PRO A 111 -16.61 -4.37 -6.66
CA PRO A 111 -15.74 -5.08 -5.73
C PRO A 111 -14.31 -5.17 -6.25
N ALA A 112 -13.35 -5.02 -5.35
CA ALA A 112 -11.93 -4.95 -5.65
C ALA A 112 -11.10 -5.41 -4.44
N LYS A 113 -9.79 -5.56 -4.62
CA LYS A 113 -8.83 -5.68 -3.52
C LYS A 113 -7.83 -4.53 -3.54
N ALA A 114 -7.31 -4.21 -2.38
CA ALA A 114 -6.22 -3.27 -2.20
C ALA A 114 -5.07 -3.95 -1.48
N VAL A 115 -3.84 -3.66 -1.91
CA VAL A 115 -2.63 -3.81 -1.10
C VAL A 115 -2.17 -2.42 -0.72
N ALA A 116 -2.04 -2.17 0.58
CA ALA A 116 -1.76 -0.85 1.11
C ALA A 116 -0.57 -0.87 2.06
N PHE A 117 0.14 0.25 2.12
CA PHE A 117 1.22 0.47 3.07
C PHE A 117 1.19 1.89 3.62
N SER A 118 1.68 2.07 4.85
CA SER A 118 1.78 3.39 5.45
C SER A 118 2.79 4.25 4.70
N LEU A 119 2.57 5.54 4.67
CA LEU A 119 3.54 6.51 4.19
C LEU A 119 4.34 7.07 5.38
N PRO A 120 5.60 7.49 5.15
CA PRO A 120 6.34 8.24 6.16
C PRO A 120 5.61 9.57 6.44
N THR A 121 5.64 10.01 7.70
CA THR A 121 5.03 11.30 8.09
C THR A 121 6.06 12.14 8.85
N ALA A 122 6.01 13.47 8.67
CA ALA A 122 6.91 14.39 9.37
C ALA A 122 6.63 14.45 10.88
N ALA A 123 5.44 14.04 11.31
CA ALA A 123 4.96 14.14 12.70
C ALA A 123 5.42 12.99 13.62
N GLY A 124 6.20 12.02 13.14
CA GLY A 124 6.63 10.85 13.92
C GLY A 124 6.05 9.53 13.37
N PRO A 125 5.97 8.46 14.20
CA PRO A 125 5.83 7.09 13.72
C PRO A 125 4.65 6.91 12.77
N ARG A 126 4.86 6.03 11.77
CA ARG A 126 3.88 5.65 10.74
C ARG A 126 2.50 5.48 11.36
N VAL A 127 1.52 6.21 10.85
CA VAL A 127 0.16 6.22 11.40
C VAL A 127 -0.44 4.82 11.25
N LEU A 128 -0.73 4.17 12.38
CA LEU A 128 -1.47 2.91 12.42
C LEU A 128 -2.74 3.08 11.60
N CYS A 129 -3.06 2.07 10.81
CA CYS A 129 -4.19 2.26 9.95
C CYS A 129 -5.47 2.37 10.76
N PRO A 130 -6.29 3.41 10.55
CA PRO A 130 -7.62 3.40 11.11
C PRO A 130 -8.38 2.16 10.59
N PRO A 131 -9.28 1.58 11.40
CA PRO A 131 -10.21 0.57 10.91
C PRO A 131 -10.89 1.12 9.65
N LEU A 132 -11.06 0.26 8.64
CA LEU A 132 -11.50 0.59 7.26
C LEU A 132 -12.78 1.45 7.16
N LEU A 133 -13.47 1.69 8.27
CA LEU A 133 -14.69 2.47 8.41
C LEU A 133 -14.47 3.99 8.49
N ASP A 134 -13.26 4.48 8.81
CA ASP A 134 -13.00 5.93 9.02
C ASP A 134 -12.28 6.65 7.86
N PHE A 135 -11.94 5.94 6.77
CA PHE A 135 -11.43 6.60 5.56
C PHE A 135 -12.58 7.29 4.81
N GLY A 136 -13.00 8.43 5.33
CA GLY A 136 -13.92 9.35 4.65
C GLY A 136 -13.40 9.71 3.26
N ARG A 137 -13.85 8.95 2.26
CA ARG A 137 -14.13 9.25 0.84
C ARG A 137 -13.62 10.59 0.25
N ARG A 138 -12.36 10.97 0.46
CA ARG A 138 -11.71 12.04 -0.33
C ARG A 138 -10.66 11.43 -1.23
N LEU A 139 -11.19 11.00 -2.37
CA LEU A 139 -10.48 10.51 -3.53
C LEU A 139 -9.83 11.66 -4.28
N LEU A 140 -8.50 11.67 -4.36
CA LEU A 140 -7.81 12.43 -5.38
C LEU A 140 -7.82 11.59 -6.65
N ARG A 141 -8.68 11.96 -7.61
CA ARG A 141 -8.64 11.45 -8.98
C ARG A 141 -7.43 12.08 -9.67
N PHE A 142 -6.49 11.28 -10.15
CA PHE A 142 -5.55 11.75 -11.15
C PHE A 142 -6.28 11.70 -12.50
N ALA A 143 -6.46 12.88 -13.11
CA ALA A 143 -6.87 13.03 -14.50
C ALA A 143 -5.64 12.88 -15.41
#